data_AF-A0A8T9AX65-F1
#
_entry.id   AF-A0A8T9AX65-F1
#
_cell.length_a   1.000
_cell.length_b   1.000
_cell.length_c   1.000
_cell.angle_alpha   90.00
_cell.angle_beta   90.00
_cell.angle_gamma   90.00
#
_symmetry.space_group_name_H-M   'P 1'
#
loop_
_entity.id
_entity.type
_entity.pdbx_description
1 polymer ?
#
loop_
_entity_poly.entity_id
_entity_poly.type
_entity_poly.pdbx_seq_one_letter_code
_entity_poly.pdbx_strand_id
1 'polypeptide(L)'
;LETLEDLENALHGGALHIKGIGHRRKEMLAAALAERLGRVRTRRAHQPYPLPPVSMLLEVDHMYREKAAAGALRKIAPKRFNPKGEAWLPVLHARHDNWHFTAFFSNTRLAHELAKTRDWVVIYFQAEGQPEGRCTVVTETRGLMIGKRVVRGRENEQQLKETV
;
A
#
# COMPACT_ATOMS: atom_id res chain seq x y z
N LEU A 1 -21.92 -4.72 11.27
CA LEU A 1 -20.51 -4.25 11.17
C LEU A 1 -19.75 -5.02 12.23
N GLU A 2 -18.88 -5.94 11.85
CA GLU A 2 -18.22 -6.85 12.80
C GLU A 2 -16.71 -6.62 12.88
N THR A 3 -16.14 -5.88 11.92
CA THR A 3 -14.71 -5.56 11.90
C THR A 3 -14.43 -4.06 11.78
N LEU A 4 -13.24 -3.63 12.18
CA LEU A 4 -12.75 -2.25 11.96
C LEU A 4 -12.70 -1.89 10.47
N GLU A 5 -12.53 -2.89 9.61
CA GLU A 5 -12.46 -2.74 8.16
C GLU A 5 -13.85 -2.49 7.56
N ASP A 6 -14.88 -3.17 8.08
CA ASP A 6 -16.28 -2.89 7.73
C ASP A 6 -16.71 -1.49 8.17
N LEU A 7 -16.25 -1.03 9.34
CA LEU A 7 -16.52 0.31 9.83
C LEU A 7 -15.85 1.37 8.94
N GLU A 8 -14.59 1.16 8.53
CA GLU A 8 -13.87 2.03 7.60
C GLU A 8 -14.61 2.12 6.24
N ASN A 9 -15.05 0.98 5.70
CA ASN A 9 -15.82 0.90 4.46
C ASN A 9 -17.15 1.66 4.56
N ALA A 10 -17.91 1.43 5.62
CA ALA A 10 -19.26 1.97 5.77
C ALA A 10 -19.26 3.49 6.05
N LEU A 11 -18.24 4.00 6.75
CA LEU A 11 -18.03 5.44 6.90
C LEU A 11 -17.70 6.11 5.57
N HIS A 12 -17.02 5.41 4.64
CA HIS A 12 -16.64 5.97 3.35
C HIS A 12 -17.75 5.91 2.30
N GLY A 13 -18.49 4.79 2.20
CA GLY A 13 -19.58 4.63 1.24
C GLY A 13 -20.84 5.46 1.56
N GLY A 14 -20.83 6.29 2.60
CA GLY A 14 -21.99 7.06 3.07
C GLY A 14 -23.11 6.24 3.70
N ALA A 15 -23.03 4.90 3.64
CA ALA A 15 -24.04 3.96 4.07
C ALA A 15 -24.28 3.96 5.59
N LEU A 16 -23.34 4.50 6.39
CA LEU A 16 -23.47 4.53 7.84
C LEU A 16 -24.20 5.78 8.33
N HIS A 17 -25.50 5.70 8.55
CA HIS A 17 -26.26 6.72 9.29
C HIS A 17 -26.44 6.30 10.75
N ILE A 18 -25.65 6.88 11.66
CA ILE A 18 -25.77 6.65 13.10
C ILE A 18 -26.44 7.89 13.72
N LYS A 19 -27.60 7.70 14.35
CA LYS A 19 -28.35 8.77 15.04
C LYS A 19 -27.43 9.44 16.08
N GLY A 20 -27.22 10.76 15.95
CA GLY A 20 -26.33 11.53 16.83
C GLY A 20 -24.87 11.67 16.36
N ILE A 21 -24.49 11.08 15.21
CA ILE A 21 -23.16 11.23 14.61
C ILE A 21 -23.26 12.01 13.29
N GLY A 22 -23.00 13.32 13.38
CA GLY A 22 -22.91 14.21 12.22
C GLY A 22 -21.63 14.04 11.41
N HIS A 23 -21.57 14.71 10.25
CA HIS A 23 -20.48 14.62 9.27
C HIS A 23 -19.08 14.77 9.90
N ARG A 24 -18.89 15.77 10.75
CA ARG A 24 -17.60 16.05 11.41
C ARG A 24 -17.11 14.88 12.28
N ARG A 25 -18.01 14.22 13.02
CA ARG A 25 -17.63 13.05 13.85
C ARG A 25 -17.31 11.83 12.99
N LYS A 26 -17.99 11.66 11.86
CA LYS A 26 -17.66 10.58 10.89
C LYS A 26 -16.25 10.76 10.33
N GLU A 27 -15.87 11.99 9.98
CA GLU A 27 -14.52 12.29 9.49
C GLU A 27 -13.44 12.03 10.56
N MET A 28 -13.69 12.45 11.81
CA MET A 28 -12.77 12.19 12.92
C MET A 28 -12.59 10.68 13.16
N LEU A 29 -13.68 9.91 13.15
CA LEU A 29 -13.63 8.45 13.28
C LEU A 29 -12.87 7.81 12.12
N ALA A 30 -13.10 8.27 10.90
CA ALA A 30 -12.43 7.75 9.72
C ALA A 30 -10.92 8.07 9.72
N ALA A 31 -10.53 9.27 10.15
CA ALA A 31 -9.12 9.65 10.31
C ALA A 31 -8.43 8.79 11.38
N ALA A 32 -9.06 8.58 12.53
CA ALA A 32 -8.52 7.73 13.60
C ALA A 32 -8.41 6.25 13.19
N LEU A 33 -9.37 5.73 12.42
CA LEU A 33 -9.32 4.38 11.86
C LEU A 33 -8.18 4.23 10.85
N ALA A 34 -8.02 5.19 9.92
CA ALA A 34 -6.93 5.18 8.95
C ALA A 34 -5.56 5.25 9.64
N GLU A 35 -5.44 6.06 10.69
CA GLU A 35 -4.22 6.16 11.49
C GLU A 35 -3.92 4.84 12.23
N ARG A 36 -4.90 4.23 12.91
CA ARG A 36 -4.70 2.97 13.64
C ARG A 36 -4.39 1.80 12.70
N LEU A 37 -5.15 1.66 11.62
CA LEU A 37 -4.96 0.59 10.63
C LEU A 37 -3.69 0.80 9.78
N GLY A 38 -3.25 2.05 9.63
CA GLY A 38 -1.95 2.40 9.03
C GLY A 38 -0.76 2.14 9.97
N ARG A 39 -0.83 2.60 11.23
CA ARG A 39 0.27 2.58 12.22
C ARG A 39 0.59 1.21 12.80
N VAL A 40 -0.41 0.37 13.07
CA VAL A 40 -0.19 -1.04 13.50
C VAL A 40 0.70 -1.79 12.50
N ARG A 41 0.75 -1.26 11.28
CA ARG A 41 1.25 -1.92 10.10
C ARG A 41 2.60 -1.30 9.62
N THR A 42 2.95 -0.08 10.06
CA THR A 42 4.28 0.54 9.90
C THR A 42 5.20 0.36 11.11
N ARG A 43 4.68 0.02 12.30
CA ARG A 43 5.49 -0.36 13.48
C ARG A 43 6.10 -1.76 13.33
N ARG A 44 7.02 -1.93 12.39
CA ARG A 44 8.08 -2.95 12.40
C ARG A 44 9.36 -2.36 11.78
N ALA A 45 9.75 -1.16 12.22
CA ALA A 45 11.06 -0.59 11.94
C ALA A 45 12.05 -1.04 13.04
N HIS A 46 12.48 -2.29 12.91
CA HIS A 46 13.71 -2.92 13.39
C HIS A 46 13.50 -4.43 13.19
N GLN A 47 13.50 -4.87 11.94
CA GLN A 47 13.59 -6.30 11.65
C GLN A 47 15.07 -6.67 11.59
N PRO A 48 15.58 -7.58 12.44
CA PRO A 48 16.93 -8.13 12.34
C PRO A 48 17.10 -9.11 11.17
N TYR A 49 16.08 -9.22 10.31
CA TYR A 49 16.02 -10.13 9.18
C TYR A 49 16.53 -9.42 7.92
N PRO A 50 17.12 -10.16 6.96
CA PRO A 50 17.55 -9.58 5.70
C PRO A 50 16.37 -8.87 5.04
N LEU A 51 16.60 -7.68 4.48
CA LEU A 51 15.62 -6.95 3.69
C LEU A 51 16.02 -7.05 2.21
N PRO A 52 15.06 -7.14 1.27
CA PRO A 52 15.39 -7.01 -0.14
C PRO A 52 16.10 -5.66 -0.40
N PRO A 53 17.12 -5.62 -1.28
CA PRO A 53 17.71 -4.37 -1.71
C PRO A 53 16.66 -3.42 -2.29
N VAL A 54 16.83 -2.10 -2.11
CA VAL A 54 15.88 -1.12 -2.64
C VAL A 54 15.74 -1.21 -4.17
N SER A 55 16.82 -1.53 -4.89
CA SER A 55 16.78 -1.73 -6.34
C SER A 55 15.80 -2.84 -6.74
N MET A 56 15.82 -3.97 -6.03
CA MET A 56 14.90 -5.09 -6.27
C MET A 56 13.44 -4.70 -6.01
N LEU A 57 13.18 -3.90 -4.97
CA LEU A 57 11.83 -3.38 -4.70
C LEU A 57 11.34 -2.43 -5.80
N LEU A 58 12.22 -1.59 -6.35
CA LEU A 58 11.90 -0.69 -7.46
C LEU A 58 11.68 -1.45 -8.78
N GLU A 59 12.43 -2.53 -9.02
CA GLU A 59 12.20 -3.40 -10.17
C GLU A 59 10.81 -4.06 -10.11
N VAL A 60 10.42 -4.55 -8.92
CA VAL A 60 9.07 -5.10 -8.69
C VAL A 60 8.00 -4.03 -8.88
N ASP A 61 8.23 -2.80 -8.39
CA ASP A 61 7.32 -1.64 -8.62
C ASP A 61 7.13 -1.36 -10.11
N HIS A 62 8.23 -1.28 -10.86
CA HIS A 62 8.21 -1.03 -12.30
C HIS A 62 7.46 -2.13 -13.04
N MET A 63 7.83 -3.40 -12.83
CA MET A 63 7.19 -4.55 -13.44
C MET A 63 5.69 -4.63 -13.13
N TYR A 64 5.30 -4.34 -11.89
CA TYR A 64 3.90 -4.31 -11.50
C TYR A 64 3.15 -3.23 -12.28
N ARG A 65 3.66 -2.00 -12.33
CA ARG A 65 2.99 -0.87 -12.97
C ARG A 65 2.84 -1.08 -14.48
N GLU A 66 3.86 -1.59 -15.16
CA GLU A 66 3.78 -1.93 -16.58
C GLU A 66 2.71 -3.01 -16.86
N LYS A 67 2.77 -4.14 -16.14
CA LYS A 67 1.81 -5.23 -16.34
C LYS A 67 0.39 -4.85 -15.94
N ALA A 68 0.23 -4.02 -14.91
CA ALA A 68 -1.07 -3.48 -14.51
C ALA A 68 -1.64 -2.56 -15.58
N ALA A 69 -0.83 -1.68 -16.16
CA ALA A 69 -1.23 -0.79 -17.26
C ALA A 69 -1.60 -1.58 -18.52
N ALA A 70 -0.86 -2.65 -18.83
CA ALA A 70 -1.16 -3.56 -19.93
C ALA A 70 -2.38 -4.47 -19.68
N GLY A 71 -2.96 -4.47 -18.47
CA GLY A 71 -4.08 -5.35 -18.12
C GLY A 71 -3.70 -6.84 -18.04
N ALA A 72 -2.41 -7.17 -17.94
CA ALA A 72 -1.89 -8.53 -17.97
C ALA A 72 -1.92 -9.26 -16.61
N LEU A 73 -2.31 -8.57 -15.55
CA LEU A 73 -2.33 -9.12 -14.19
C LEU A 73 -3.69 -9.69 -13.81
N ARG A 74 -3.67 -10.79 -13.05
CA ARG A 74 -4.87 -11.32 -12.40
C ARG A 74 -5.44 -10.25 -11.46
N LYS A 75 -6.75 -10.08 -11.50
CA LYS A 75 -7.47 -9.18 -10.59
C LYS A 75 -8.06 -9.97 -9.43
N ILE A 76 -8.03 -9.37 -8.25
CA ILE A 76 -8.69 -9.88 -7.03
C ILE A 76 -9.81 -8.93 -6.62
N ALA A 77 -10.75 -9.44 -5.82
CA ALA A 77 -11.74 -8.62 -5.14
C ALA A 77 -11.18 -8.18 -3.79
N PRO A 78 -10.74 -6.92 -3.63
CA PRO A 78 -10.27 -6.47 -2.32
C PRO A 78 -11.43 -6.43 -1.33
N LYS A 79 -11.16 -6.71 -0.05
CA LYS A 79 -12.16 -6.64 1.03
C LYS A 79 -12.54 -5.20 1.41
N ARG A 80 -11.61 -4.26 1.22
CA ARG A 80 -11.80 -2.84 1.54
C ARG A 80 -12.19 -2.07 0.29
N PHE A 81 -12.96 -1.00 0.45
CA PHE A 81 -13.38 -0.10 -0.63
C PHE A 81 -13.93 -0.83 -1.87
N ASN A 82 -14.68 -1.92 -1.65
CA ASN A 82 -15.25 -2.75 -2.70
C ASN A 82 -16.66 -3.22 -2.32
N PRO A 83 -17.65 -2.32 -2.27
CA PRO A 83 -19.00 -2.66 -1.83
C PRO A 83 -19.68 -3.71 -2.71
N LYS A 84 -19.29 -3.81 -3.99
CA LYS A 84 -19.84 -4.78 -4.93
C LYS A 84 -19.12 -6.14 -4.93
N GLY A 85 -17.98 -6.26 -4.23
CA GLY A 85 -17.18 -7.49 -4.25
C GLY A 85 -16.55 -7.82 -5.60
N GLU A 86 -16.42 -6.83 -6.50
CA GLU A 86 -15.91 -7.06 -7.86
C GLU A 86 -14.39 -7.26 -7.86
N ALA A 87 -13.90 -8.12 -8.75
CA ALA A 87 -12.47 -8.37 -8.92
C ALA A 87 -11.82 -7.30 -9.81
N TRP A 88 -11.40 -6.19 -9.22
CA TRP A 88 -10.85 -5.05 -9.95
C TRP A 88 -9.38 -4.73 -9.65
N LEU A 89 -8.81 -5.24 -8.55
CA LEU A 89 -7.45 -4.88 -8.12
C LEU A 89 -6.43 -5.83 -8.76
N PRO A 90 -5.55 -5.36 -9.67
CA PRO A 90 -4.50 -6.21 -10.23
C PRO A 90 -3.46 -6.58 -9.17
N VAL A 91 -3.01 -7.83 -9.22
CA VAL A 91 -2.00 -8.38 -8.30
C VAL A 91 -0.90 -9.05 -9.11
N LEU A 92 0.34 -8.70 -8.80
CA LEU A 92 1.53 -9.37 -9.29
C LEU A 92 2.07 -10.29 -8.21
N HIS A 93 2.39 -11.53 -8.60
CA HIS A 93 3.29 -12.39 -7.85
C HIS A 93 4.60 -12.49 -8.64
N ALA A 94 5.73 -12.29 -7.97
CA ALA A 94 7.05 -12.36 -8.59
C ALA A 94 8.02 -13.11 -7.68
N ARG A 95 9.03 -13.73 -8.29
CA ARG A 95 10.14 -14.36 -7.58
C ARG A 95 11.44 -13.83 -8.14
N HIS A 96 12.38 -13.53 -7.25
CA HIS A 96 13.74 -13.14 -7.60
C HIS A 96 14.68 -13.72 -6.55
N ASP A 97 15.62 -14.56 -6.96
CA ASP A 97 16.45 -15.36 -6.05
C ASP A 97 15.60 -16.09 -4.99
N ASN A 98 15.94 -15.90 -3.71
CA ASN A 98 15.23 -16.46 -2.56
C ASN A 98 13.99 -15.62 -2.15
N TRP A 99 13.68 -14.55 -2.86
CA TRP A 99 12.58 -13.64 -2.51
C TRP A 99 11.31 -13.93 -3.28
N HIS A 100 10.21 -13.89 -2.55
CA HIS A 100 8.86 -13.91 -3.09
C HIS A 100 8.23 -12.56 -2.86
N PHE A 101 7.61 -12.02 -3.90
CA PHE A 101 6.95 -10.73 -3.85
C PHE A 101 5.49 -10.86 -4.23
N THR A 102 4.66 -10.09 -3.53
CA THR A 102 3.28 -9.80 -3.94
C THR A 102 3.10 -8.29 -3.99
N ALA A 103 2.75 -7.76 -5.16
CA ALA A 103 2.60 -6.32 -5.38
C ALA A 103 1.21 -5.97 -5.91
N PHE A 104 0.63 -4.89 -5.38
CA PHE A 104 -0.66 -4.35 -5.81
C PHE A 104 -0.81 -2.88 -5.41
N PHE A 105 -1.74 -2.17 -6.05
CA PHE A 105 -2.01 -0.78 -5.70
C PHE A 105 -2.61 -0.65 -4.31
N SER A 106 -2.20 0.39 -3.58
CA SER A 106 -2.75 0.72 -2.28
C SER A 106 -4.24 1.03 -2.39
N ASN A 107 -5.04 0.29 -1.63
CA ASN A 107 -6.48 0.47 -1.52
C ASN A 107 -6.85 0.97 -0.11
N THR A 108 -6.07 1.92 0.43
CA THR A 108 -6.29 2.53 1.74
C THR A 108 -7.06 3.83 1.60
N ARG A 109 -7.73 4.28 2.67
CA ARG A 109 -8.42 5.58 2.71
C ARG A 109 -7.53 6.72 2.23
N LEU A 110 -6.31 6.80 2.76
CA LEU A 110 -5.37 7.87 2.43
C LEU A 110 -4.98 7.85 0.93
N ALA A 111 -4.84 6.66 0.34
CA ALA A 111 -4.56 6.55 -1.09
C ALA A 111 -5.75 7.03 -1.94
N HIS A 112 -6.99 6.83 -1.50
CA HIS A 112 -8.18 7.38 -2.16
C HIS A 112 -8.27 8.90 -2.01
N GLU A 113 -8.12 9.42 -0.78
CA GLU A 113 -8.18 10.87 -0.51
C GLU A 113 -7.15 11.67 -1.30
N LEU A 114 -5.95 11.11 -1.48
CA LEU A 114 -4.86 11.76 -2.22
C LEU A 114 -4.84 11.41 -3.72
N ALA A 115 -5.84 10.67 -4.22
CA ALA A 115 -5.90 10.16 -5.60
C ALA A 115 -4.63 9.39 -6.03
N LYS A 116 -4.09 8.58 -5.10
CA LYS A 116 -2.87 7.76 -5.27
C LYS A 116 -3.13 6.25 -5.39
N THR A 117 -4.37 5.84 -5.61
CA THR A 117 -4.76 4.43 -5.81
C THR A 117 -4.23 3.80 -7.11
N ARG A 118 -3.58 4.58 -7.98
CA ARG A 118 -2.84 4.09 -9.16
C ARG A 118 -1.35 4.45 -9.12
N ASP A 119 -0.88 4.97 -7.99
CA ASP A 119 0.49 5.44 -7.80
C ASP A 119 1.19 4.67 -6.69
N TRP A 120 0.54 4.52 -5.54
CA TRP A 120 1.13 3.85 -4.39
C TRP A 120 1.04 2.34 -4.58
N VAL A 121 2.19 1.67 -4.61
CA VAL A 121 2.30 0.22 -4.75
C VAL A 121 2.71 -0.35 -3.40
N VAL A 122 1.90 -1.24 -2.85
CA VAL A 122 2.24 -2.01 -1.66
C VAL A 122 2.93 -3.28 -2.13
N ILE A 123 4.12 -3.55 -1.60
CA ILE A 123 4.90 -4.74 -1.89
C ILE A 123 5.05 -5.52 -0.60
N TYR A 124 4.54 -6.74 -0.60
CA TYR A 124 4.85 -7.76 0.39
C TYR A 124 6.04 -8.57 -0.11
N PHE A 125 6.98 -8.88 0.78
CA PHE A 125 8.16 -9.64 0.46
C PHE A 125 8.46 -10.67 1.54
N GLN A 126 8.93 -11.85 1.12
CA GLN A 126 9.29 -12.93 2.03
C GLN A 126 10.46 -13.73 1.45
N ALA A 127 11.48 -13.95 2.29
CA ALA A 127 12.53 -14.93 2.02
C ALA A 127 12.18 -16.27 2.68
N GLU A 128 12.70 -17.37 2.14
CA GLU A 128 12.47 -18.70 2.71
C GLU A 128 12.91 -18.76 4.19
N GLY A 129 12.02 -19.28 5.05
CA GLY A 129 12.25 -19.36 6.49
C GLY A 129 12.20 -18.03 7.25
N GLN A 130 11.91 -16.91 6.57
CA GLN A 130 11.84 -15.57 7.18
C GLN A 130 10.39 -15.06 7.29
N PRO A 131 10.11 -14.17 8.26
CA PRO A 131 8.80 -13.55 8.36
C PRO A 131 8.54 -12.64 7.15
N GLU A 132 7.27 -12.55 6.76
CA GLU A 132 6.82 -11.60 5.74
C GLU A 132 7.08 -10.16 6.19
N GLY A 133 7.71 -9.39 5.31
CA GLY A 133 7.87 -7.94 5.38
C GLY A 133 7.01 -7.23 4.33
N ARG A 134 6.90 -5.92 4.47
CA ARG A 134 6.17 -5.09 3.50
C ARG A 134 6.72 -3.68 3.42
N CYS A 135 6.59 -3.06 2.25
CA CYS A 135 6.88 -1.65 2.04
C CYS A 135 5.85 -1.02 1.10
N THR A 136 5.93 0.30 0.94
CA THR A 136 5.13 1.04 -0.04
C THR A 136 6.06 1.87 -0.91
N VAL A 137 5.94 1.69 -2.22
CA VAL A 137 6.65 2.48 -3.23
C VAL A 137 5.70 3.55 -3.75
N VAL A 138 6.16 4.79 -3.82
CA VAL A 138 5.34 5.92 -4.26
C VAL A 138 6.14 6.84 -5.17
N THR A 139 5.43 7.72 -5.88
CA THR A 139 6.09 8.83 -6.56
C THR A 139 6.34 9.94 -5.55
N GLU A 140 7.59 10.33 -5.38
CA GLU A 140 7.96 11.42 -4.48
C GLU A 140 7.44 12.75 -5.02
N THR A 141 6.90 13.58 -4.13
CA THR A 141 6.28 14.86 -4.47
C THR A 141 7.06 16.05 -3.92
N ARG A 142 8.07 15.82 -3.07
CA ARG A 142 8.85 16.86 -2.40
C ARG A 142 10.31 16.45 -2.25
N GLY A 143 11.20 17.44 -2.15
CA GLY A 143 12.63 17.22 -1.92
C GLY A 143 13.38 16.77 -3.18
N LEU A 144 14.61 16.30 -2.98
CA LEU A 144 15.57 16.00 -4.05
C LEU A 144 15.12 14.89 -5.00
N MET A 145 14.28 13.97 -4.53
CA MET A 145 13.81 12.82 -5.31
C MET A 145 12.48 13.09 -6.03
N ILE A 146 12.04 14.35 -6.14
CA ILE A 146 10.74 14.69 -6.74
C ILE A 146 10.56 14.04 -8.13
N GLY A 147 9.39 13.43 -8.34
CA GLY A 147 9.05 12.71 -9.57
C GLY A 147 9.66 11.30 -9.68
N LYS A 148 10.56 10.91 -8.77
CA LYS A 148 11.16 9.56 -8.73
C LYS A 148 10.31 8.59 -7.91
N ARG A 149 10.51 7.30 -8.17
CA ARG A 149 9.92 6.22 -7.37
C ARG A 149 10.79 5.98 -6.13
N VAL A 150 10.17 6.05 -4.96
CA VAL A 150 10.87 5.91 -3.68
C VAL A 150 10.20 4.89 -2.77
N VAL A 151 11.03 4.15 -2.03
CA VAL A 151 10.56 3.21 -1.01
C VAL A 151 10.39 3.96 0.31
N ARG A 152 9.14 4.06 0.79
CA ARG A 152 8.83 4.82 2.00
C ARG A 152 9.59 4.29 3.22
N GLY A 153 10.36 5.16 3.87
CA GLY A 153 11.20 4.84 5.03
C GLY A 153 12.61 4.34 4.67
N ARG A 154 12.96 4.27 3.37
CA ARG A 154 14.29 3.86 2.87
C ARG A 154 14.82 4.83 1.81
N GLU A 155 14.36 6.09 1.83
CA GLU A 155 14.72 7.12 0.85
C GLU A 155 16.23 7.43 0.87
N ASN A 156 16.86 7.41 2.05
CA ASN A 156 18.28 7.68 2.21
C ASN A 156 19.17 6.64 1.51
N GLU A 157 18.76 5.36 1.48
CA GLU A 157 19.48 4.30 0.78
C GLU A 157 19.49 4.51 -0.74
N GLN A 158 18.49 5.22 -1.27
CA GLN A 158 18.38 5.54 -2.69
C GLN A 158 19.26 6.74 -3.06
N GLN A 159 19.26 7.79 -2.23
CA GLN A 159 20.08 8.98 -2.45
C GLN A 159 21.58 8.66 -2.45
N LEU A 160 22.02 7.79 -1.54
CA LEU A 160 23.41 7.33 -1.48
C LEU A 160 23.87 6.60 -2.76
N LYS A 161 22.95 5.96 -3.51
CA LYS A 161 23.28 5.28 -4.76
C LYS A 161 23.31 6.20 -5.99
N GLU A 162 22.55 7.30 -6.00
CA GLU A 162 22.53 8.25 -7.13
C GLU A 162 23.67 9.28 -7.08
N THR A 163 24.40 9.38 -5.95
CA THR A 163 25.48 10.37 -5.76
C THR A 163 26.87 9.81 -6.12
N VAL A 164 26.95 8.64 -6.76
CA VAL A 164 28.21 7.96 -7.15
C VAL A 164 28.37 7.95 -8.66
#